data_AF-A0A838QQU3-F1
#
_entry.id   AF-A0A838QQU3-F1
#
_cell.length_a   1.000
_cell.length_b   1.000
_cell.length_c   1.000
_cell.angle_alpha   90.00
_cell.angle_beta   90.00
_cell.angle_gamma   90.00
#
_symmetry.space_group_name_H-M   'P 1'
#
loop_
_entity.id
_entity.type
_entity.pdbx_description
1 polymer ?
#
loop_
_entity_poly.entity_id
_entity_poly.type
_entity_poly.pdbx_seq_one_letter_code
_entity_poly.pdbx_strand_id
1 'polypeptide(L)' 'MSEILTAIYQDGAFIPEQATSVVAGARVRLVVEPLQSPADERAIDEFDAICDSIVIHDSPPRMTRDEMHERD' A
#
# COMPACT_ATOMS: atom_id res chain seq x y z
N MET A 1 -21.23 11.50 3.05
CA MET A 1 -21.25 10.27 3.88
C MET A 1 -20.40 9.26 3.17
N SER A 2 -19.38 8.68 3.81
CA SER A 2 -18.53 7.68 3.17
C SER A 2 -19.14 6.30 3.44
N GLU A 3 -19.45 5.57 2.37
CA GLU A 3 -19.95 4.20 2.45
C GLU A 3 -18.75 3.24 2.50
N ILE A 4 -18.81 2.26 3.41
CA ILE A 4 -17.81 1.17 3.48
C ILE A 4 -18.46 -0.06 2.85
N LEU A 5 -17.86 -0.55 1.77
CA LEU A 5 -18.30 -1.74 1.07
C LEU A 5 -17.28 -2.85 1.31
N THR A 6 -17.75 -4.05 1.62
CA THR A 6 -16.92 -5.25 1.66
C THR A 6 -16.67 -5.77 0.26
N ALA A 7 -15.46 -6.27 0.01
CA ALA A 7 -15.04 -6.78 -1.28
C ALA A 7 -14.11 -7.98 -1.09
N ILE A 8 -14.20 -8.93 -2.01
CA ILE A 8 -13.35 -10.12 -2.08
C ILE A 8 -12.19 -9.81 -3.02
N TYR A 9 -10.96 -10.06 -2.56
CA TYR A 9 -9.78 -9.98 -3.42
C TYR A 9 -9.59 -11.31 -4.15
N GLN A 10 -9.72 -11.28 -5.47
CA GLN A 10 -9.57 -12.46 -6.33
C GLN A 10 -8.90 -12.06 -7.65
N ASP A 11 -7.89 -12.83 -8.06
CA ASP A 11 -7.18 -12.67 -9.35
C ASP A 11 -6.66 -11.24 -9.62
N GLY A 12 -6.21 -10.53 -8.57
CA GLY A 12 -5.69 -9.16 -8.68
C GLY A 12 -6.76 -8.06 -8.69
N ALA A 13 -8.03 -8.40 -8.50
CA ALA A 13 -9.15 -7.46 -8.46
C ALA A 13 -9.91 -7.53 -7.14
N PHE A 14 -10.42 -6.37 -6.67
CA PHE A 14 -11.37 -6.29 -5.56
C PHE A 14 -12.80 -6.33 -6.11
N ILE A 15 -13.51 -7.41 -5.83
CA ILE A 15 -14.89 -7.64 -6.29
C ILE A 15 -15.83 -7.29 -5.13
N PRO A 16 -16.67 -6.24 -5.24
CA PRO A 16 -17.63 -5.90 -4.21
C PRO A 16 -18.60 -7.05 -3.95
N GLU A 17 -18.92 -7.33 -2.68
CA GLU A 17 -19.92 -8.35 -2.33
C GLU A 17 -21.35 -7.89 -2.67
N GLN A 18 -21.55 -6.58 -2.82
CA GLN A 18 -22.83 -5.95 -3.11
C GLN A 18 -22.71 -5.07 -4.36
N ALA A 19 -23.79 -4.97 -5.13
CA ALA A 19 -23.84 -4.10 -6.29
C ALA A 19 -23.58 -2.64 -5.85
N THR A 20 -22.50 -2.06 -6.38
CA THR A 20 -22.11 -0.70 -6.06
C THR A 20 -22.60 0.27 -7.14
N SER A 21 -23.02 1.47 -6.73
CA SER A 21 -23.33 2.59 -7.63
C SER A 21 -22.10 3.42 -7.98
N VAL A 22 -20.91 3.00 -7.53
CA VAL A 22 -19.64 3.69 -7.79
C VAL A 22 -19.30 3.61 -9.27
N VAL A 23 -19.14 4.80 -9.88
CA VAL A 23 -18.81 4.92 -11.30
C VAL A 23 -17.38 4.47 -11.58
N ALA A 24 -17.14 3.95 -12.79
CA ALA A 24 -15.80 3.58 -13.24
C ALA A 24 -14.85 4.79 -13.15
N GLY A 25 -13.62 4.55 -12.67
CA GLY A 25 -12.61 5.60 -12.46
C GLY A 25 -12.78 6.42 -11.18
N ALA A 26 -13.81 6.15 -10.36
CA ALA A 26 -13.93 6.76 -9.05
C ALA A 26 -12.79 6.30 -8.12
N ARG A 27 -12.24 7.25 -7.37
CA ARG A 27 -11.21 6.97 -6.38
C ARG A 27 -11.84 6.35 -5.15
N VAL A 28 -11.33 5.19 -4.75
CA VAL A 28 -11.72 4.48 -3.53
C VAL A 28 -10.54 4.39 -2.57
N ARG A 29 -10.84 4.15 -1.28
CA ARG A 29 -9.82 3.87 -0.26
C ARG A 29 -10.07 2.47 0.28
N LEU A 30 -9.04 1.64 0.24
CA LEU A 30 -9.07 0.33 0.87
C LEU A 30 -8.81 0.49 2.37
N VAL A 31 -9.65 -0.17 3.17
CA VAL A 31 -9.48 -0.26 4.62
C VAL A 31 -9.36 -1.75 4.92
N VAL A 32 -8.20 -2.14 5.43
CA VAL A 32 -7.95 -3.53 5.85
C VAL A 32 -8.04 -3.55 7.37
N GLU A 33 -8.91 -4.40 7.90
CA GLU A 33 -9.02 -4.55 9.35
C GLU A 33 -7.81 -5.33 9.88
N PRO A 34 -7.14 -4.84 10.94
CA PRO A 34 -6.05 -5.57 11.55
C PRO A 34 -6.59 -6.85 12.20
N LEU A 35 -5.90 -7.97 11.98
CA LEU A 35 -6.18 -9.20 12.71
C LEU A 35 -6.01 -8.95 14.21
N GLN A 36 -6.99 -9.38 15.00
CA GLN A 36 -6.99 -9.25 16.47
C GLN A 36 -5.92 -10.15 17.14
N SER A 37 -5.35 -11.09 16.37
CA SER A 37 -4.34 -12.04 16.81
C SER A 37 -2.95 -11.57 16.38
N PRO A 38 -1.88 -11.90 17.14
CA PRO A 38 -0.52 -11.65 16.68
C PRO A 38 -0.32 -12.28 15.29
N ALA A 39 0.33 -11.53 14.41
CA ALA A 39 0.67 -12.03 13.08
C ALA A 39 1.50 -13.32 13.20
N ASP A 40 1.23 -14.28 12.32
CA ASP A 40 2.03 -15.51 12.23
C ASP A 40 3.49 -15.12 11.96
N GLU A 41 4.41 -15.59 12.81
CA GLU A 41 5.86 -15.30 12.68
C GLU A 41 6.36 -15.63 11.27
N ARG A 42 5.80 -16.65 10.61
CA ARG A 42 6.16 -17.02 9.24
C ARG A 42 5.78 -15.98 8.20
N ALA A 43 4.63 -15.32 8.39
CA ALA A 43 4.17 -14.26 7.50
C ALA A 43 5.03 -13.00 7.66
N ILE A 44 5.56 -12.76 8.86
CA ILE A 44 6.51 -11.68 9.13
C ILE A 44 7.84 -11.97 8.43
N ASP A 45 8.38 -13.18 8.59
CA ASP A 45 9.64 -13.58 7.95
C ASP A 45 9.56 -13.51 6.40
N GLU A 46 8.42 -13.92 5.82
CA GLU A 46 8.18 -13.81 4.38
C GLU A 46 8.11 -12.35 3.92
N PHE A 47 7.45 -11.49 4.70
CA PHE A 47 7.38 -10.05 4.42
C PHE A 47 8.78 -9.41 4.47
N ASP A 48 9.57 -9.73 5.48
CA ASP A 48 10.94 -9.22 5.63
C ASP A 48 11.82 -9.66 4.44
N ALA A 49 11.71 -10.92 4.02
CA ALA A 49 12.42 -11.41 2.83
C ALA A 49 12.00 -10.69 1.54
N ILE A 50 10.71 -10.35 1.40
CA ILE A 50 10.22 -9.54 0.26
C ILE A 50 10.81 -8.13 0.32
N CYS A 51 10.78 -7.48 1.48
CA CYS A 51 11.36 -6.15 1.67
C CYS A 51 12.85 -6.11 1.34
N ASP A 52 13.60 -7.14 1.73
CA ASP A 52 15.03 -7.26 1.42
C ASP A 52 15.29 -7.52 -0.07
N SER A 53 14.34 -8.15 -0.77
CA SER A 53 14.44 -8.45 -2.21
C SER A 53 14.09 -7.27 -3.11
N ILE A 54 13.29 -6.31 -2.61
CA ILE A 54 12.90 -5.12 -3.35
C ILE A 54 14.02 -4.10 -3.18
N VAL A 55 14.90 -4.01 -4.18
CA VAL A 55 15.79 -2.86 -4.33
C VAL A 55 14.92 -1.64 -4.64
N ILE A 56 14.51 -0.92 -3.61
CA ILE A 56 13.98 0.43 -3.78
C ILE A 56 15.14 1.25 -4.30
N HIS A 57 15.15 1.51 -5.61
CA HIS A 57 16.02 2.52 -6.19
C HIS A 57 15.58 3.86 -5.61
N ASP A 58 16.21 4.20 -4.49
CA ASP A 58 16.00 5.46 -3.82
C ASP A 58 16.28 6.58 -4.84
N SER A 59 15.45 7.60 -4.74
CA SER A 59 15.51 8.82 -5.54
C SER A 59 16.94 9.39 -5.64
N PRO A 60 17.23 10.26 -6.64
CA PRO A 60 18.56 10.84 -6.84
C PRO A 60 19.21 11.31 -5.54
N PRO A 61 20.54 11.22 -5.43
CA PRO A 61 21.26 11.35 -4.16
C PRO A 61 20.77 12.58 -3.39
N ARG A 62 20.49 12.38 -2.09
CA ARG A 62 20.18 13.49 -1.18
C ARG A 62 21.28 14.54 -1.35
N MET A 63 20.91 15.72 -1.89
CA MET A 63 21.83 16.84 -1.96
C MET A 63 22.39 17.09 -0.57
N THR A 64 23.70 17.15 -0.48
CA THR A 64 24.41 17.56 0.72
C THR A 64 24.01 19.00 1.05
N ARG A 65 24.09 19.36 2.34
CA ARG A 65 23.77 20.73 2.79
C ARG A 65 24.58 21.79 2.01
N ASP A 66 25.78 21.45 1.59
CA ASP A 66 26.68 22.36 0.88
C ASP A 66 26.20 22.60 -0.56
N GLU A 67 25.72 21.58 -1.26
CA GLU A 67 25.12 21.71 -2.61
C GLU A 67 23.84 22.57 -2.59
N MET A 68 23.12 22.60 -1.46
CA MET A 68 21.90 23.41 -1.32
C MET A 68 22.19 24.91 -1.26
N HIS A 69 23.38 25.31 -0.80
CA HIS A 69 23.80 26.71 -0.66
C HIS A 69 24.44 27.29 -1.94
N GLU A 70 24.84 26.45 -2.90
CA GLU A 70 25.42 26.91 -4.17
C GLU A 70 24.38 27.33 -5.22
N ARG A 71 23.08 27.19 -4.91
CA ARG A 71 21.96 27.53 -5.80
C ARG A 71 21.36 28.93 -5.59
N ASP A 72 21.89 29.73 -4.65
CA ASP A 72 21.47 31.12 -4.41
C ASP A 72 22.43 32.14 -5.02
#